data_AF-A0A0P8BJF3-F1
#
_entry.id   AF-A0A0P8BJF3-F1
#
_cell.length_a   1.000
_cell.length_b   1.000
_cell.length_c   1.000
_cell.angle_alpha   90.00
_cell.angle_beta   90.00
_cell.angle_gamma   90.00
#
_symmetry.space_group_name_H-M   'P 1'
#
loop_
_entity.id
_entity.type
_entity.pdbx_description
1 polymer ?
#
loop_
_entity_poly.entity_id
_entity_poly.type
_entity_poly.pdbx_seq_one_letter_code
_entity_poly.pdbx_strand_id
1 'polypeptide(L)'
;MTFDPPQSDPENLDEDVEEPVDDGEDSPSHHPWFEVGRLSSAPSSVSSEATSQVPFPGTSKASPPPDEPLRQRLTRCLSLEAELADLAALREPAPLEGGDRATSTVAAAAIGGDLEELARQWLEAPSPENHQALTTAVTLKETTLERQFWHQVPPALSHRRPLTSLIDAMGDRQLRQEADMQQGAIAVLLEQLPPTSLNSREFDIFSHEAQSLLGTLLEIERRQGVIEELLRRDRTLPGAIITFSILYLLGTVALVVLSVIFWGHGFVVESVSEQTLPLIGIPWPVFVWSLFGSLAAILARFLYHPFRRLREMTQWMLLRPIQGVVFGGASYFVLDALLSLLTPFQSQTPLSMTDEAILLLSFAVGFSDRLAMIVFRWMSQTEPHTR
;
A
#
# COMPACT_ATOMS: atom_id res chain seq x y z
N MET A 1 4.22 53.25 32.29
CA MET A 1 4.40 51.87 32.78
C MET A 1 3.17 51.10 32.33
N THR A 2 3.28 50.46 31.19
CA THR A 2 2.21 49.72 30.52
C THR A 2 2.58 48.25 30.68
N PHE A 3 1.70 47.48 31.33
CA PHE A 3 1.86 46.03 31.50
C PHE A 3 1.26 45.35 30.28
N ASP A 4 2.10 44.65 29.51
CA ASP A 4 1.64 43.69 28.52
C ASP A 4 1.24 42.38 29.21
N PRO A 5 0.14 41.73 28.80
CA PRO A 5 -0.26 40.43 29.34
C PRO A 5 0.61 39.31 28.75
N PRO A 6 0.79 38.20 29.48
CA PRO A 6 1.62 37.09 29.01
C PRO A 6 0.96 36.37 27.84
N GLN A 7 1.72 36.17 26.76
CA GLN A 7 1.42 35.23 25.69
C GLN A 7 1.40 33.81 26.28
N SER A 8 0.30 33.10 26.06
CA SER A 8 0.19 31.67 26.30
C SER A 8 0.44 30.97 24.97
N ASP A 9 1.56 30.26 24.88
CA ASP A 9 1.84 29.30 23.80
C ASP A 9 1.07 28.00 24.08
N PRO A 10 0.16 27.56 23.18
CA PRO A 10 -0.52 26.28 23.27
C PRO A 10 0.13 25.23 22.34
N GLU A 11 1.47 25.15 22.31
CA GLU A 11 2.21 24.11 21.57
C GLU A 11 3.31 23.54 22.46
N ASN A 12 2.95 22.68 23.40
CA ASN A 12 3.89 21.73 24.03
C ASN A 12 3.11 20.64 24.77
N LEU A 13 2.41 19.80 23.99
CA LEU A 13 1.76 18.60 24.49
C LEU A 13 2.10 17.39 23.60
N ASP A 14 3.37 17.26 23.25
CA ASP A 14 3.97 16.02 22.76
C ASP A 14 5.40 15.93 23.34
N GLU A 15 5.50 15.77 24.67
CA GLU A 15 6.69 15.19 25.28
C GLU A 15 6.65 13.68 25.01
N ASP A 16 7.15 13.29 23.84
CA ASP A 16 7.62 11.94 23.59
C ASP A 16 8.81 11.70 24.52
N VAL A 17 8.59 10.83 25.50
CA VAL A 17 9.65 10.25 26.32
C VAL A 17 10.50 9.40 25.38
N GLU A 18 11.60 9.97 24.88
CA GLU A 18 12.68 9.20 24.24
C GLU A 18 13.32 8.30 25.31
N GLU A 19 12.90 7.03 25.34
CA GLU A 19 13.70 5.99 25.97
C GLU A 19 15.03 5.85 25.19
N PRO A 20 16.18 5.83 25.88
CA PRO A 20 17.46 5.55 25.22
C PRO A 20 17.43 4.09 24.75
N VAL A 21 17.32 3.91 23.43
CA VAL A 21 17.51 2.62 22.77
C VAL A 21 19.00 2.27 22.87
N ASP A 22 19.26 1.21 23.63
CA ASP A 22 20.55 0.55 23.78
C ASP A 22 20.93 -0.10 22.44
N ASP A 23 21.93 0.45 21.75
CA ASP A 23 22.50 -0.09 20.51
C ASP A 23 23.30 -1.36 20.83
N GLY A 24 22.57 -2.46 21.04
CA GLY A 24 23.12 -3.81 21.04
C GLY A 24 23.35 -4.28 19.61
N GLU A 25 24.62 -4.41 19.24
CA GLU A 25 25.10 -5.10 18.04
C GLU A 25 24.39 -6.44 17.86
N ASP A 26 23.53 -6.55 16.83
CA ASP A 26 23.12 -7.85 16.33
C ASP A 26 23.12 -7.88 14.79
N SER A 27 23.77 -8.93 14.30
CA SER A 27 24.13 -9.25 12.92
C SER A 27 23.00 -9.05 11.89
N PRO A 28 23.31 -8.60 10.65
CA PRO A 28 22.34 -8.57 9.57
C PRO A 28 22.02 -10.00 9.11
N SER A 29 20.84 -10.47 9.47
CA SER A 29 20.22 -11.64 8.87
C SER A 29 19.86 -11.35 7.40
N HIS A 30 20.43 -12.18 6.53
CA HIS A 30 20.13 -12.34 5.12
C HIS A 30 18.63 -12.21 4.76
N HIS A 31 18.30 -11.28 3.85
CA HIS A 31 17.04 -11.30 3.10
C HIS A 31 17.29 -11.74 1.63
N PRO A 32 16.56 -12.72 1.08
CA PRO A 32 16.97 -13.46 -0.12
C PRO A 32 16.25 -13.01 -1.40
N TRP A 33 16.28 -11.71 -1.73
CA TRP A 33 15.50 -11.20 -2.89
C TRP A 33 16.31 -10.47 -3.98
N PHE A 34 17.65 -10.51 -3.93
CA PHE A 34 18.50 -10.01 -5.01
C PHE A 34 19.61 -11.02 -5.39
N GLU A 35 19.23 -12.13 -6.03
CA GLU A 35 20.16 -12.93 -6.84
C GLU A 35 19.48 -13.40 -8.13
N VAL A 36 19.42 -12.51 -9.12
CA VAL A 36 19.28 -12.91 -10.52
C VAL A 36 20.22 -12.05 -11.35
N GLY A 37 21.26 -12.65 -11.93
CA GLY A 37 21.96 -12.08 -13.08
C GLY A 37 23.41 -11.61 -12.92
N ARG A 38 24.26 -12.26 -12.11
CA ARG A 38 25.72 -12.17 -12.32
C ARG A 38 26.19 -13.29 -13.26
N LEU A 39 26.45 -12.93 -14.51
CA LEU A 39 27.27 -13.72 -15.43
C LEU A 39 28.64 -13.95 -14.80
N SER A 40 28.92 -15.20 -14.42
CA SER A 40 30.26 -15.65 -14.02
C SER A 40 31.17 -15.66 -15.24
N SER A 41 32.08 -14.70 -15.30
CA SER A 41 33.34 -14.83 -16.04
C SER A 41 34.29 -15.72 -15.22
N ALA A 42 34.60 -16.90 -15.75
CA ALA A 42 35.59 -17.79 -15.16
C ALA A 42 37.02 -17.25 -15.42
N PRO A 43 37.94 -17.33 -14.44
CA PRO A 43 39.31 -16.90 -14.61
C PRO A 43 40.14 -17.94 -15.37
N SER A 44 41.01 -17.42 -16.23
CA SER A 44 42.08 -18.10 -16.94
C SER A 44 43.03 -18.85 -16.00
N SER A 45 43.25 -20.14 -16.27
CA SER A 45 44.41 -20.89 -15.76
C SER A 45 45.22 -21.45 -16.92
N VAL A 46 46.47 -21.00 -16.97
CA VAL A 46 47.56 -21.50 -17.81
C VAL A 46 47.94 -22.90 -17.36
N SER A 47 48.11 -23.83 -18.30
CA SER A 47 48.98 -25.00 -18.13
C SER A 47 49.55 -25.47 -19.47
N SER A 48 50.87 -25.59 -19.47
CA SER A 48 51.72 -26.06 -20.56
C SER A 48 51.78 -27.60 -20.61
N GLU A 49 52.28 -28.09 -21.75
CA GLU A 49 52.80 -29.44 -22.04
C GLU A 49 51.81 -30.60 -22.18
N ALA A 50 51.65 -31.13 -23.39
CA ALA A 50 52.47 -32.24 -23.88
C ALA A 50 51.98 -32.74 -25.26
N THR A 51 52.98 -32.94 -26.12
CA THR A 51 53.00 -33.58 -27.43
C THR A 51 52.11 -34.82 -27.60
N SER A 52 51.24 -34.81 -28.60
CA SER A 52 50.88 -36.01 -29.38
C SER A 52 50.39 -35.61 -30.77
N GLN A 53 51.26 -35.81 -31.76
CA GLN A 53 50.94 -35.79 -33.18
C GLN A 53 50.06 -37.00 -33.52
N VAL A 54 48.86 -36.74 -34.05
CA VAL A 54 48.10 -37.70 -34.86
C VAL A 54 47.82 -37.01 -36.20
N PRO A 55 48.19 -37.61 -37.34
CA PRO A 55 47.87 -37.06 -38.65
C PRO A 55 46.53 -37.60 -39.19
N PHE A 56 45.92 -36.83 -40.10
CA PHE A 56 44.75 -37.08 -40.97
C PHE A 56 43.37 -36.57 -40.48
N PRO A 57 42.42 -36.26 -41.38
CA PRO A 57 42.54 -35.41 -42.58
C PRO A 57 41.31 -34.47 -42.77
N GLY A 58 41.41 -33.51 -43.68
CA GLY A 58 40.24 -32.91 -44.31
C GLY A 58 39.61 -31.74 -43.57
N THR A 59 40.26 -30.58 -43.65
CA THR A 59 39.58 -29.29 -43.47
C THR A 59 38.53 -29.12 -44.57
N SER A 60 37.33 -29.64 -44.34
CA SER A 60 36.14 -29.09 -44.98
C SER A 60 35.98 -27.69 -44.42
N LYS A 61 36.33 -26.69 -45.25
CA LYS A 61 35.84 -25.33 -45.13
C LYS A 61 34.31 -25.38 -45.22
N ALA A 62 33.65 -25.69 -44.11
CA ALA A 62 32.25 -25.34 -43.92
C ALA A 62 32.26 -23.83 -43.72
N SER A 63 32.11 -23.10 -44.81
CA SER A 63 31.74 -21.69 -44.75
C SER A 63 30.53 -21.58 -43.80
N PRO A 64 30.54 -20.69 -42.81
CA PRO A 64 29.32 -20.41 -42.05
C PRO A 64 28.21 -20.06 -43.04
N PRO A 65 26.98 -20.58 -42.87
CA PRO A 65 25.91 -20.33 -43.81
C PRO A 65 25.66 -18.81 -43.88
N PRO A 66 25.61 -18.21 -45.09
CA PRO A 66 25.40 -16.77 -45.28
C PRO A 66 24.03 -16.25 -44.79
N ASP A 67 23.19 -17.13 -44.25
CA ASP A 67 21.79 -16.87 -43.89
C ASP A 67 21.55 -16.66 -42.38
N GLU A 68 22.56 -16.89 -41.55
CA GLU A 68 22.52 -16.58 -40.11
C GLU A 68 22.26 -15.10 -39.75
N PRO A 69 22.73 -14.08 -40.52
CA PRO A 69 22.45 -12.69 -40.17
C PRO A 69 20.97 -12.32 -40.27
N LEU A 70 20.19 -12.92 -41.19
CA LEU A 70 18.77 -12.55 -41.34
C LEU A 70 17.89 -13.09 -40.22
N ARG A 71 18.12 -14.33 -39.78
CA ARG A 71 17.41 -14.89 -38.62
C ARG A 71 17.67 -14.07 -37.37
N GLN A 72 18.93 -13.71 -37.12
CA GLN A 72 19.30 -12.88 -35.97
C GLN A 72 18.64 -11.50 -36.04
N ARG A 73 18.63 -10.84 -37.22
CA ARG A 73 17.95 -9.55 -37.42
C ARG A 73 16.44 -9.66 -37.16
N LEU A 74 15.81 -10.71 -37.65
CA LEU A 74 14.38 -10.95 -37.41
C LEU A 74 14.08 -11.15 -35.93
N THR A 75 14.86 -11.97 -35.21
CA THR A 75 14.67 -12.15 -33.77
C THR A 75 14.84 -10.85 -32.98
N ARG A 76 15.78 -9.97 -33.38
CA ARG A 76 15.97 -8.66 -32.77
C ARG A 76 14.82 -7.69 -33.06
N CYS A 77 14.27 -7.73 -34.27
CA CYS A 77 13.09 -6.93 -34.61
C CYS A 77 11.89 -7.35 -33.75
N LEU A 78 11.65 -8.65 -33.60
CA LEU A 78 10.54 -9.17 -32.79
C LEU A 78 10.71 -8.84 -31.31
N SER A 79 11.92 -8.96 -30.75
CA SER A 79 12.17 -8.59 -29.35
C SER A 79 11.96 -7.09 -29.10
N LEU A 80 12.44 -6.25 -30.02
CA LEU A 80 12.27 -4.80 -29.93
C LEU A 80 10.80 -4.38 -30.10
N GLU A 81 10.06 -5.04 -30.99
CA GLU A 81 8.61 -4.83 -31.17
C GLU A 81 7.85 -5.15 -29.87
N ALA A 82 8.21 -6.25 -29.19
CA ALA A 82 7.62 -6.62 -27.90
C ALA A 82 7.93 -5.59 -26.81
N GLU A 83 9.19 -5.14 -26.69
CA GLU A 83 9.57 -4.13 -25.69
C GLU A 83 8.90 -2.77 -25.94
N LEU A 84 8.76 -2.34 -27.20
CA LEU A 84 8.03 -1.12 -27.54
C LEU A 84 6.52 -1.27 -27.30
N ALA A 85 5.96 -2.46 -27.52
CA ALA A 85 4.57 -2.73 -27.20
C ALA A 85 4.31 -2.68 -25.69
N ASP A 86 5.20 -3.25 -24.88
CA ASP A 86 5.15 -3.19 -23.42
C ASP A 86 5.29 -1.75 -22.90
N LEU A 87 6.23 -0.98 -23.47
CA LEU A 87 6.39 0.45 -23.16
C LEU A 87 5.12 1.23 -23.48
N ALA A 88 4.49 0.97 -24.64
CA ALA A 88 3.24 1.59 -25.03
C ALA A 88 2.08 1.22 -24.09
N ALA A 89 2.00 -0.05 -23.68
CA ALA A 89 0.97 -0.54 -22.77
C ALA A 89 1.10 0.04 -21.36
N LEU A 90 2.32 0.19 -20.84
CA LEU A 90 2.59 0.83 -19.55
C LEU A 90 2.25 2.32 -19.57
N ARG A 91 2.43 2.97 -20.72
CA ARG A 91 2.21 4.41 -20.87
C ARG A 91 0.76 4.80 -21.09
N GLU A 92 -0.11 3.87 -21.49
CA GLU A 92 -1.55 4.16 -21.55
C GLU A 92 -1.98 4.70 -20.18
N PRO A 93 -2.33 5.99 -20.07
CA PRO A 93 -2.52 6.62 -18.78
C PRO A 93 -3.65 5.88 -18.08
N ALA A 94 -3.35 5.21 -16.96
CA ALA A 94 -4.38 4.80 -16.04
C ALA A 94 -5.08 6.11 -15.63
N PRO A 95 -6.36 6.32 -15.98
CA PRO A 95 -6.98 7.63 -15.84
C PRO A 95 -7.15 7.94 -14.35
N LEU A 96 -6.13 8.55 -13.75
CA LEU A 96 -6.18 9.12 -12.41
C LEU A 96 -7.21 10.26 -12.34
N GLU A 97 -7.64 10.78 -13.49
CA GLU A 97 -8.60 11.88 -13.63
C GLU A 97 -9.96 11.45 -14.25
N GLY A 98 -10.26 10.14 -14.34
CA GLY A 98 -11.61 9.68 -14.71
C GLY A 98 -12.01 9.94 -16.17
N GLY A 99 -11.06 10.24 -17.05
CA GLY A 99 -11.29 10.31 -18.49
C GLY A 99 -11.50 8.92 -19.09
N ASP A 100 -12.55 8.77 -19.90
CA ASP A 100 -12.87 7.52 -20.58
C ASP A 100 -11.67 6.99 -21.37
N ARG A 101 -11.35 5.71 -21.16
CA ARG A 101 -10.25 4.99 -21.78
C ARG A 101 -10.51 4.87 -23.28
N ALA A 102 -10.04 5.85 -24.06
CA ALA A 102 -10.05 5.76 -25.51
C ALA A 102 -9.10 4.63 -25.92
N THR A 103 -9.67 3.49 -26.29
CA THR A 103 -8.95 2.34 -26.83
C THR A 103 -8.34 2.72 -28.18
N SER A 104 -7.16 3.33 -28.17
CA SER A 104 -6.32 3.47 -29.37
C SER A 104 -5.32 2.32 -29.44
N THR A 105 -5.76 1.08 -29.19
CA THR A 105 -5.06 -0.16 -29.52
C THR A 105 -5.18 -0.48 -31.02
N VAL A 106 -5.13 0.56 -31.85
CA VAL A 106 -5.33 0.43 -33.30
C VAL A 106 -3.95 0.38 -33.96
N ALA A 107 -3.64 -0.80 -34.51
CA ALA A 107 -2.70 -1.06 -35.62
C ALA A 107 -1.28 -1.61 -35.35
N ALA A 108 -0.81 -1.81 -34.10
CA ALA A 108 0.50 -2.47 -33.90
C ALA A 108 0.44 -3.99 -34.17
N ALA A 109 -0.60 -4.67 -33.69
CA ALA A 109 -0.73 -6.13 -33.78
C ALA A 109 -0.91 -6.67 -35.22
N ALA A 110 -1.36 -5.85 -36.17
CA ALA A 110 -1.66 -6.29 -37.53
C ALA A 110 -0.40 -6.55 -38.38
N ILE A 111 0.74 -5.93 -38.05
CA ILE A 111 1.96 -6.01 -38.89
C ILE A 111 2.89 -7.15 -38.41
N GLY A 112 2.74 -7.63 -37.16
CA GLY A 112 3.56 -8.72 -36.61
C GLY A 112 3.29 -10.09 -37.27
N GLY A 113 2.01 -10.39 -37.54
CA GLY A 113 1.60 -11.68 -38.11
C GLY A 113 2.19 -11.96 -39.50
N ASP A 114 2.25 -10.94 -40.36
CA ASP A 114 2.74 -11.08 -41.73
C ASP A 114 4.25 -11.44 -41.79
N LEU A 115 5.06 -10.97 -40.84
CA LEU A 115 6.50 -11.22 -40.84
C LEU A 115 6.84 -12.65 -40.39
N GLU A 116 6.15 -13.16 -39.37
CA GLU A 116 6.35 -14.54 -38.89
C GLU A 116 5.91 -15.56 -39.96
N GLU A 117 4.85 -15.27 -40.70
CA GLU A 117 4.36 -16.12 -41.78
C GLU A 117 5.34 -16.14 -42.96
N LEU A 118 5.90 -14.98 -43.34
CA LEU A 118 6.96 -14.89 -44.35
C LEU A 118 8.25 -15.59 -43.90
N ALA A 119 8.62 -15.50 -42.62
CA ALA A 119 9.77 -16.19 -42.07
C ALA A 119 9.57 -17.72 -42.10
N ARG A 120 8.36 -18.19 -41.81
CA ARG A 120 7.98 -19.61 -41.89
C ARG A 120 8.03 -20.12 -43.33
N GLN A 121 7.45 -19.38 -44.28
CA GLN A 121 7.49 -19.71 -45.72
C GLN A 121 8.92 -19.79 -46.26
N TRP A 122 9.79 -18.88 -45.86
CA TRP A 122 11.21 -18.93 -46.24
C TRP A 122 11.94 -20.14 -45.64
N LEU A 123 11.61 -20.53 -44.40
CA LEU A 123 12.17 -21.73 -43.76
C LEU A 123 11.76 -23.02 -44.46
N GLU A 124 10.52 -23.09 -44.95
CA GLU A 124 9.95 -24.27 -45.63
C GLU A 124 10.44 -24.39 -47.08
N ALA A 125 10.62 -23.27 -47.78
CA ALA A 125 11.05 -23.24 -49.18
C ALA A 125 12.05 -22.10 -49.43
N PRO A 126 13.36 -22.33 -49.25
CA PRO A 126 14.39 -21.31 -49.51
C PRO A 126 14.53 -21.07 -51.03
N SER A 127 13.81 -20.08 -51.53
CA SER A 127 13.94 -19.57 -52.91
C SER A 127 14.59 -18.18 -52.89
N PRO A 128 15.31 -17.78 -53.97
CA PRO A 128 15.88 -16.44 -54.05
C PRO A 128 14.80 -15.34 -54.00
N GLU A 129 13.61 -15.63 -54.53
CA GLU A 129 12.45 -14.74 -54.47
C GLU A 129 11.97 -14.56 -53.02
N ASN A 130 11.89 -15.66 -52.24
CA ASN A 130 11.50 -15.62 -50.83
C ASN A 130 12.56 -14.89 -49.97
N HIS A 131 13.84 -15.06 -50.29
CA HIS A 131 14.92 -14.33 -49.61
C HIS A 131 14.84 -12.83 -49.89
N GLN A 132 14.59 -12.43 -51.14
CA GLN A 132 14.40 -11.02 -51.49
C GLN A 132 13.13 -10.44 -50.83
N ALA A 133 12.03 -11.19 -50.83
CA ALA A 133 10.81 -10.78 -50.13
C ALA A 133 11.04 -10.59 -48.62
N LEU A 134 11.68 -11.56 -47.96
CA LEU A 134 11.99 -11.50 -46.53
C LEU A 134 12.91 -10.32 -46.20
N THR A 135 13.97 -10.09 -46.98
CA THR A 135 14.87 -8.94 -46.78
C THR A 135 14.13 -7.62 -46.92
N THR A 136 13.25 -7.46 -47.92
CA THR A 136 12.42 -6.25 -48.06
C THR A 136 11.40 -6.07 -46.93
N ALA A 137 10.83 -7.18 -46.42
CA ALA A 137 9.90 -7.13 -45.30
C ALA A 137 10.62 -6.77 -43.98
N VAL A 138 11.81 -7.32 -43.75
CA VAL A 138 12.65 -6.99 -42.59
C VAL A 138 13.06 -5.51 -42.64
N THR A 139 13.53 -4.98 -43.76
CA THR A 139 13.89 -3.55 -43.85
C THR A 139 12.69 -2.64 -43.63
N LEU A 140 11.51 -3.00 -44.15
CA LEU A 140 10.27 -2.26 -43.89
C LEU A 140 9.91 -2.29 -42.39
N LYS A 141 10.05 -3.43 -41.72
CA LYS A 141 9.86 -3.55 -40.27
C LYS A 141 10.87 -2.72 -39.48
N GLU A 142 12.15 -2.77 -39.84
CA GLU A 142 13.20 -1.95 -39.21
C GLU A 142 12.82 -0.46 -39.25
N THR A 143 12.40 0.06 -40.41
CA THR A 143 11.97 1.47 -40.53
C THR A 143 10.68 1.80 -39.77
N THR A 144 9.78 0.82 -39.62
CA THR A 144 8.53 0.98 -38.86
C THR A 144 8.81 1.03 -37.36
N LEU A 145 9.66 0.13 -36.87
CA LEU A 145 10.14 0.10 -35.49
C LEU A 145 10.92 1.36 -35.15
N GLU A 146 11.74 1.86 -36.08
CA GLU A 146 12.42 3.15 -35.92
C GLU A 146 11.44 4.29 -35.72
N ARG A 147 10.40 4.39 -36.56
CA ARG A 147 9.36 5.41 -36.39
C ARG A 147 8.64 5.26 -35.04
N GLN A 148 8.34 4.04 -34.62
CA GLN A 148 7.68 3.78 -33.32
C GLN A 148 8.58 4.16 -32.14
N PHE A 149 9.86 3.79 -32.19
CA PHE A 149 10.86 4.13 -31.20
C PHE A 149 10.94 5.65 -31.02
N TRP A 150 11.12 6.40 -32.11
CA TRP A 150 11.18 7.87 -32.07
C TRP A 150 9.85 8.54 -31.67
N HIS A 151 8.73 7.85 -31.85
CA HIS A 151 7.43 8.34 -31.39
C HIS A 151 7.21 8.10 -29.89
N GLN A 152 7.73 7.01 -29.34
CA GLN A 152 7.45 6.60 -27.96
C GLN A 152 8.50 7.08 -26.95
N VAL A 153 9.79 6.97 -27.31
CA VAL A 153 10.92 7.18 -26.39
C VAL A 153 11.14 8.66 -26.02
N PRO A 154 11.22 9.62 -26.97
CA PRO A 154 11.43 11.02 -26.60
C PRO A 154 10.31 11.60 -25.71
N PRO A 155 9.03 11.27 -25.94
CA PRO A 155 7.99 11.67 -25.01
C PRO A 155 8.11 11.02 -23.62
N ALA A 156 8.53 9.76 -23.50
CA ALA A 156 8.79 9.10 -22.21
C ALA A 156 9.94 9.76 -21.41
N LEU A 157 10.88 10.39 -22.11
CA LEU A 157 11.96 11.16 -21.48
C LEU A 157 11.52 12.57 -21.09
N SER A 158 10.72 13.23 -21.93
CA SER A 158 10.36 14.65 -21.76
C SER A 158 9.13 14.90 -20.89
N HIS A 159 8.15 13.99 -20.88
CA HIS A 159 6.84 14.21 -20.21
C HIS A 159 6.76 13.58 -18.81
N ARG A 160 7.89 13.48 -18.10
CA ARG A 160 7.88 12.93 -16.75
C ARG A 160 7.21 13.90 -15.79
N ARG A 161 6.03 13.52 -15.32
CA ARG A 161 5.26 14.31 -14.36
C ARG A 161 6.07 14.37 -13.05
N PRO A 162 6.22 15.55 -12.43
CA PRO A 162 6.85 15.61 -11.12
C PRO A 162 5.96 14.88 -10.11
N LEU A 163 6.37 13.67 -9.71
CA LEU A 163 5.62 12.83 -8.76
C LEU A 163 5.84 13.28 -7.31
N THR A 164 6.91 14.03 -7.01
CA THR A 164 7.27 14.44 -5.65
C THR A 164 6.12 15.13 -4.93
N SER A 165 5.44 16.09 -5.58
CA SER A 165 4.33 16.82 -4.96
C SER A 165 3.10 15.94 -4.72
N LEU A 166 2.90 14.90 -5.54
CA LEU A 166 1.82 13.93 -5.36
C LEU A 166 2.14 12.97 -4.22
N ILE A 167 3.39 12.54 -4.11
CA ILE A 167 3.88 11.66 -3.04
C ILE A 167 3.86 12.40 -1.69
N ASP A 168 4.29 13.67 -1.67
CA ASP A 168 4.23 14.51 -0.47
C ASP A 168 2.81 14.75 0.03
N ALA A 169 1.84 14.76 -0.90
CA ALA A 169 0.42 14.89 -0.59
C ALA A 169 -0.22 13.57 -0.10
N MET A 170 0.50 12.45 -0.14
CA MET A 170 -0.02 11.16 0.34
C MET A 170 -0.28 11.22 1.85
N GLY A 171 -1.47 10.77 2.24
CA GLY A 171 -1.85 10.73 3.63
C GLY A 171 -1.04 9.69 4.38
N ASP A 172 -1.03 8.44 3.89
CA ASP A 172 -0.42 7.30 4.57
C ASP A 172 1.12 7.34 4.54
N ARG A 173 1.74 7.38 5.73
CA ARG A 173 3.21 7.40 5.90
C ARG A 173 3.88 6.18 5.26
N GLN A 174 3.26 5.01 5.33
CA GLN A 174 3.83 3.79 4.77
C GLN A 174 3.78 3.77 3.25
N LEU A 175 2.64 4.17 2.68
CA LEU A 175 2.51 4.28 1.22
C LEU A 175 3.43 5.37 0.67
N ARG A 176 3.57 6.49 1.40
CA ARG A 176 4.51 7.55 1.08
C ARG A 176 5.96 7.07 1.09
N GLN A 177 6.39 6.37 2.14
CA GLN A 177 7.75 5.83 2.24
C GLN A 177 8.08 4.84 1.12
N GLU A 178 7.14 3.96 0.77
CA GLU A 178 7.31 3.05 -0.37
C GLU A 178 7.41 3.83 -1.69
N ALA A 179 6.55 4.83 -1.90
CA ALA A 179 6.59 5.67 -3.09
C ALA A 179 7.89 6.48 -3.19
N ASP A 180 8.39 7.02 -2.07
CA ASP A 180 9.69 7.71 -1.99
C ASP A 180 10.85 6.77 -2.35
N MET A 181 10.81 5.51 -1.89
CA MET A 181 11.81 4.49 -2.25
C MET A 181 11.79 4.20 -3.76
N GLN A 182 10.60 4.03 -4.36
CA GLN A 182 10.47 3.83 -5.80
C GLN A 182 10.93 5.05 -6.60
N GLN A 183 10.62 6.27 -6.12
CA GLN A 183 11.08 7.51 -6.72
C GLN A 183 12.61 7.64 -6.66
N GLY A 184 13.23 7.27 -5.53
CA GLY A 184 14.68 7.24 -5.39
C GLY A 184 15.33 6.27 -6.39
N ALA A 185 14.75 5.09 -6.58
CA ALA A 185 15.23 4.13 -7.58
C ALA A 185 15.09 4.67 -9.02
N ILE A 186 13.99 5.37 -9.34
CA ILE A 186 13.82 6.05 -10.62
C ILE A 186 14.89 7.13 -10.83
N ALA A 187 15.23 7.90 -9.79
CA ALA A 187 16.28 8.93 -9.87
C ALA A 187 17.65 8.32 -10.20
N VAL A 188 18.00 7.19 -9.58
CA VAL A 188 19.24 6.46 -9.89
C VAL A 188 19.25 5.94 -11.33
N LEU A 189 18.15 5.37 -11.81
CA LEU A 189 18.03 4.92 -13.20
C LEU A 189 18.10 6.08 -14.20
N LEU A 190 17.58 7.25 -13.82
CA LEU A 190 17.67 8.48 -14.60
C LEU A 190 19.10 8.99 -14.73
N GLU A 191 19.88 8.94 -13.65
CA GLU A 191 21.30 9.32 -13.68
C GLU A 191 22.15 8.39 -14.55
N GLN A 192 21.72 7.13 -14.70
CA GLN A 192 22.37 6.15 -15.56
C GLN A 192 22.01 6.30 -17.05
N LEU A 193 20.98 7.08 -17.40
CA LEU A 193 20.62 7.29 -18.80
C LEU A 193 21.70 8.13 -19.49
N PRO A 194 22.27 7.66 -20.61
CA PRO A 194 23.27 8.42 -21.35
C PRO A 194 22.66 9.73 -21.88
N PRO A 195 23.11 10.92 -21.41
CA PRO A 195 22.47 12.20 -21.73
C PRO A 195 22.70 12.66 -23.18
N THR A 196 23.55 11.96 -23.94
CA THR A 196 24.08 12.41 -25.23
C THR A 196 23.72 11.54 -26.43
N SER A 197 23.23 10.31 -26.25
CA SER A 197 23.13 9.36 -27.37
C SER A 197 21.89 9.52 -28.24
N LEU A 198 20.81 10.14 -27.74
CA LEU A 198 19.61 10.36 -28.56
C LEU A 198 19.75 11.52 -29.56
N ASN A 199 20.77 12.38 -29.42
CA ASN A 199 21.01 13.50 -30.33
C ASN A 199 21.95 13.16 -31.49
N SER A 200 22.57 11.97 -31.50
CA SER A 200 23.38 11.56 -32.65
C SER A 200 22.47 11.17 -33.82
N ARG A 201 22.69 11.81 -34.96
CA ARG A 201 21.96 11.58 -36.23
C ARG A 201 22.09 10.15 -36.79
N GLU A 202 22.92 9.31 -36.17
CA GLU A 202 23.22 7.92 -36.53
C GLU A 202 22.98 6.98 -35.35
N PHE A 203 21.88 7.16 -34.62
CA PHE A 203 21.52 6.26 -33.53
C PHE A 203 20.97 4.94 -34.09
N ASP A 204 21.76 3.88 -34.00
CA ASP A 204 21.33 2.53 -34.35
C ASP A 204 20.45 1.94 -33.24
N ILE A 205 19.17 1.71 -33.56
CA ILE A 205 18.17 1.17 -32.63
C ILE A 205 18.47 -0.28 -32.24
N PHE A 206 19.25 -1.00 -33.05
CA PHE A 206 19.68 -2.35 -32.75
C PHE A 206 21.01 -2.41 -31.98
N SER A 207 21.59 -1.25 -31.68
CA SER A 207 22.77 -1.19 -30.82
C SER A 207 22.44 -1.64 -29.40
N HIS A 208 23.44 -2.19 -28.71
CA HIS A 208 23.30 -2.53 -27.30
C HIS A 208 22.98 -1.31 -26.42
N GLU A 209 23.40 -0.12 -26.85
CA GLU A 209 23.08 1.12 -26.14
C GLU A 209 21.58 1.44 -26.24
N ALA A 210 20.99 1.36 -27.43
CA ALA A 210 19.56 1.56 -27.63
C ALA A 210 18.71 0.55 -26.85
N GLN A 211 19.11 -0.72 -26.86
CA GLN A 211 18.44 -1.77 -26.08
C GLN A 211 18.57 -1.53 -24.57
N SER A 212 19.75 -1.11 -24.09
CA SER A 212 19.95 -0.77 -22.68
C SER A 212 19.10 0.43 -22.26
N LEU A 213 18.97 1.43 -23.13
CA LEU A 213 18.15 2.63 -22.91
C LEU A 213 16.67 2.26 -22.88
N LEU A 214 16.21 1.41 -23.80
CA LEU A 214 14.83 0.94 -23.82
C LEU A 214 14.51 0.13 -22.55
N GLY A 215 15.43 -0.74 -22.12
CA GLY A 215 15.30 -1.50 -20.87
C GLY A 215 15.23 -0.61 -19.63
N THR A 216 16.08 0.41 -19.52
CA THR A 216 16.02 1.35 -18.38
C THR A 216 14.76 2.19 -18.40
N LEU A 217 14.29 2.61 -19.59
CA LEU A 217 13.00 3.29 -19.72
C LEU A 217 11.82 2.42 -19.29
N LEU A 218 11.78 1.17 -19.71
CA LEU A 218 10.72 0.24 -19.35
C LEU A 218 10.69 0.02 -17.83
N GLU A 219 11.85 -0.16 -17.20
CA GLU A 219 11.96 -0.30 -15.74
C GLU A 219 11.48 0.95 -15.00
N ILE A 220 11.81 2.15 -15.52
CA ILE A 220 11.31 3.41 -14.96
C ILE A 220 9.78 3.47 -15.08
N GLU A 221 9.21 3.24 -16.27
CA GLU A 221 7.75 3.30 -16.48
C GLU A 221 7.04 2.29 -15.59
N ARG A 222 7.60 1.10 -15.42
CA ARG A 222 7.08 0.08 -14.49
C ARG A 222 7.04 0.58 -13.05
N ARG A 223 8.13 1.20 -12.58
CA ARG A 223 8.19 1.78 -11.22
C ARG A 223 7.25 2.97 -11.06
N GLN A 224 7.12 3.81 -12.08
CA GLN A 224 6.15 4.89 -12.09
C GLN A 224 4.72 4.36 -11.98
N GLY A 225 4.38 3.27 -12.70
CA GLY A 225 3.09 2.60 -12.57
C GLY A 225 2.81 2.09 -11.15
N VAL A 226 3.83 1.60 -10.43
CA VAL A 226 3.70 1.24 -9.01
C VAL A 226 3.36 2.46 -8.14
N ILE A 227 4.05 3.59 -8.34
CA ILE A 227 3.76 4.84 -7.61
C ILE A 227 2.34 5.32 -7.89
N GLU A 228 1.89 5.26 -9.15
CA GLU A 228 0.54 5.66 -9.53
C GLU A 228 -0.53 4.77 -8.88
N GLU A 229 -0.29 3.46 -8.79
CA GLU A 229 -1.18 2.54 -8.09
C GLU A 229 -1.23 2.82 -6.57
N LEU A 230 -0.08 3.14 -5.96
CA LEU A 230 -0.02 3.55 -4.55
C LEU A 230 -0.80 4.85 -4.31
N LEU A 231 -0.67 5.84 -5.20
CA LEU A 231 -1.42 7.08 -5.16
C LEU A 231 -2.93 6.84 -5.33
N ARG A 232 -3.32 5.95 -6.24
CA ARG A 232 -4.73 5.58 -6.44
C ARG A 232 -5.31 4.92 -5.19
N ARG A 233 -4.53 4.05 -4.56
CA ARG A 233 -4.91 3.41 -3.30
C ARG A 233 -5.08 4.44 -2.18
N ASP A 234 -4.16 5.38 -2.04
CA ASP A 234 -4.26 6.46 -1.03
C ASP A 234 -5.52 7.33 -1.25
N ARG A 235 -5.85 7.67 -2.50
CA ARG A 235 -7.05 8.47 -2.83
C ARG A 235 -8.39 7.73 -2.66
N THR A 236 -8.42 6.42 -2.89
CA THR A 236 -9.67 5.63 -2.83
C THR A 236 -10.04 5.19 -1.41
N LEU A 237 -9.06 4.99 -0.54
CA LEU A 237 -9.26 4.61 0.86
C LEU A 237 -10.16 5.57 1.66
N PRO A 238 -9.99 6.90 1.64
CA PRO A 238 -10.78 7.80 2.49
C PRO A 238 -12.28 7.75 2.15
N GLY A 239 -12.65 7.65 0.86
CA GLY A 239 -14.05 7.59 0.44
C GLY A 239 -14.79 6.36 0.98
N ALA A 240 -14.17 5.19 0.87
CA ALA A 240 -14.73 3.94 1.39
C ALA A 240 -14.86 4.00 2.92
N ILE A 241 -13.81 4.45 3.61
CA ILE A 241 -13.79 4.54 5.08
C ILE A 241 -14.87 5.47 5.60
N ILE A 242 -15.03 6.65 4.99
CA ILE A 242 -16.08 7.61 5.37
C ILE A 242 -17.47 6.98 5.17
N THR A 243 -17.69 6.30 4.05
CA THR A 243 -18.99 5.68 3.73
C THR A 243 -19.32 4.54 4.71
N PHE A 244 -18.37 3.64 4.98
CA PHE A 244 -18.53 2.58 5.98
C PHE A 244 -18.79 3.15 7.38
N SER A 245 -18.13 4.24 7.74
CA SER A 245 -18.31 4.88 9.05
C SER A 245 -19.69 5.50 9.21
N ILE A 246 -20.17 6.22 8.18
CA ILE A 246 -21.52 6.79 8.15
C ILE A 246 -22.56 5.66 8.26
N LEU A 247 -22.38 4.58 7.48
CA LEU A 247 -23.28 3.44 7.50
C LEU A 247 -23.30 2.76 8.88
N TYR A 248 -22.14 2.58 9.50
CA TYR A 248 -22.02 2.03 10.85
C TYR A 248 -22.73 2.90 11.89
N LEU A 249 -22.51 4.22 11.86
CA LEU A 249 -23.16 5.15 12.77
C LEU A 249 -24.68 5.15 12.59
N LEU A 250 -25.16 5.18 11.35
CA LEU A 250 -26.58 5.10 11.03
C LEU A 250 -27.20 3.78 11.52
N GLY A 251 -26.51 2.65 11.29
CA GLY A 251 -26.93 1.33 11.76
C GLY A 251 -26.98 1.26 13.29
N THR A 252 -26.02 1.86 13.97
CA THR A 252 -25.97 1.94 15.43
C THR A 252 -27.12 2.78 15.99
N VAL A 253 -27.35 3.97 15.44
CA VAL A 253 -28.47 4.84 15.86
C VAL A 253 -29.81 4.15 15.59
N ALA A 254 -29.96 3.50 14.44
CA ALA A 254 -31.16 2.73 14.12
C ALA A 254 -31.38 1.59 15.11
N LEU A 255 -30.31 0.86 15.50
CA LEU A 255 -30.38 -0.21 16.49
C LEU A 255 -30.81 0.33 17.87
N VAL A 256 -30.30 1.49 18.28
CA VAL A 256 -30.69 2.16 19.54
C VAL A 256 -32.17 2.56 19.50
N VAL A 257 -32.63 3.22 18.43
CA VAL A 257 -34.03 3.62 18.28
C VAL A 257 -34.94 2.39 18.25
N LEU A 258 -34.57 1.34 17.51
CA LEU A 258 -35.31 0.08 17.46
C LEU A 258 -35.41 -0.54 18.87
N SER A 259 -34.32 -0.56 19.63
CA SER A 259 -34.29 -1.06 21.01
C SER A 259 -35.24 -0.27 21.91
N VAL A 260 -35.24 1.06 21.81
CA VAL A 260 -36.16 1.93 22.57
C VAL A 260 -37.61 1.69 22.17
N ILE A 261 -37.92 1.48 20.88
CA ILE A 261 -39.30 1.20 20.44
C ILE A 261 -39.78 -0.16 20.92
N PHE A 262 -38.95 -1.20 20.80
CA PHE A 262 -39.30 -2.57 21.19
C PHE A 262 -39.42 -2.75 22.72
N TRP A 263 -38.60 -2.04 23.50
CA TRP A 263 -38.62 -2.12 24.97
C TRP A 263 -39.31 -0.94 25.66
N GLY A 264 -39.78 0.06 24.91
CA GLY A 264 -40.21 1.38 25.41
C GLY A 264 -41.44 1.42 26.31
N HIS A 265 -42.13 0.30 26.52
CA HIS A 265 -43.17 0.21 27.55
C HIS A 265 -42.62 -0.20 28.94
N GLY A 266 -41.34 -0.57 29.06
CA GLY A 266 -40.68 -0.92 30.32
C GLY A 266 -39.59 0.06 30.77
N PHE A 267 -39.37 1.17 30.06
CA PHE A 267 -38.27 2.12 30.31
C PHE A 267 -38.61 3.26 31.29
N VAL A 268 -39.78 3.22 31.94
CA VAL A 268 -40.08 4.16 33.04
C VAL A 268 -39.29 3.69 34.26
N VAL A 269 -38.09 4.26 34.44
CA VAL A 269 -37.17 3.93 35.53
C VAL A 269 -37.65 4.62 36.80
N GLU A 270 -38.23 3.87 37.73
CA GLU A 270 -38.53 4.36 39.10
C GLU A 270 -37.33 4.17 40.05
N SER A 271 -36.39 3.25 39.75
CA SER A 271 -35.10 3.13 40.45
C SER A 271 -34.07 2.29 39.66
N VAL A 272 -32.75 2.58 39.80
CA VAL A 272 -31.68 1.85 39.08
C VAL A 272 -31.54 0.39 39.55
N SER A 273 -31.97 0.07 40.78
CA SER A 273 -31.80 -1.24 41.40
C SER A 273 -32.87 -2.28 41.04
N GLU A 274 -34.03 -1.87 40.51
CA GLU A 274 -35.16 -2.79 40.26
C GLU A 274 -35.10 -3.53 38.92
N GLN A 275 -34.30 -3.07 37.96
CA GLN A 275 -34.16 -3.67 36.63
C GLN A 275 -32.76 -4.25 36.40
N THR A 276 -32.48 -5.38 37.07
CA THR A 276 -31.26 -6.16 36.82
C THR A 276 -31.49 -7.22 35.74
N LEU A 277 -30.51 -7.39 34.85
CA LEU A 277 -30.53 -8.47 33.86
C LEU A 277 -30.33 -9.82 34.59
N PRO A 278 -31.24 -10.80 34.43
CA PRO A 278 -31.22 -12.05 35.20
C PRO A 278 -29.98 -12.93 34.93
N LEU A 279 -29.26 -12.68 33.83
CA LEU A 279 -28.06 -13.46 33.47
C LEU A 279 -26.75 -12.86 33.98
N ILE A 280 -26.67 -11.54 34.17
CA ILE A 280 -25.40 -10.82 34.39
C ILE A 280 -25.42 -10.01 35.70
N GLY A 281 -26.60 -9.73 36.26
CA GLY A 281 -26.75 -8.96 37.51
C GLY A 281 -26.44 -7.46 37.36
N ILE A 282 -26.14 -6.98 36.15
CA ILE A 282 -25.91 -5.55 35.87
C ILE A 282 -27.26 -4.87 35.63
N PRO A 283 -27.51 -3.69 36.22
CA PRO A 283 -28.67 -2.87 35.93
C PRO A 283 -28.73 -2.47 34.46
N TRP A 284 -29.92 -2.55 33.87
CA TRP A 284 -30.15 -2.15 32.49
C TRP A 284 -29.68 -0.71 32.17
N PRO A 285 -29.91 0.30 33.05
CA PRO A 285 -29.42 1.65 32.82
C PRO A 285 -27.89 1.75 32.68
N VAL A 286 -27.13 0.99 33.48
CA VAL A 286 -25.65 0.96 33.43
C VAL A 286 -25.18 0.40 32.09
N PHE A 287 -25.78 -0.71 31.64
CA PHE A 287 -25.46 -1.30 30.34
C PHE A 287 -25.66 -0.30 29.20
N VAL A 288 -26.81 0.38 29.19
CA VAL A 288 -27.17 1.34 28.14
C VAL A 288 -26.24 2.55 28.16
N TRP A 289 -25.97 3.13 29.34
CA TRP A 289 -25.10 4.31 29.46
C TRP A 289 -23.64 4.00 29.12
N SER A 290 -23.13 2.83 29.49
CA SER A 290 -21.78 2.41 29.08
C SER A 290 -21.68 2.13 27.58
N LEU A 291 -22.73 1.57 26.97
CA LEU A 291 -22.81 1.44 25.53
C LEU A 291 -22.80 2.82 24.85
N PHE A 292 -23.59 3.77 25.33
CA PHE A 292 -23.57 5.15 24.82
C PHE A 292 -22.19 5.81 24.96
N GLY A 293 -21.51 5.63 26.10
CA GLY A 293 -20.14 6.11 26.29
C GLY A 293 -19.19 5.54 25.23
N SER A 294 -19.23 4.23 25.01
CA SER A 294 -18.38 3.56 24.01
C SER A 294 -18.66 4.02 22.58
N LEU A 295 -19.93 4.28 22.24
CA LEU A 295 -20.32 4.81 20.94
C LEU A 295 -19.88 6.25 20.75
N ALA A 296 -19.99 7.07 21.80
CA ALA A 296 -19.46 8.43 21.81
C ALA A 296 -17.94 8.46 21.61
N ALA A 297 -17.21 7.47 22.17
CA ALA A 297 -15.77 7.33 21.95
C ALA A 297 -15.44 6.98 20.50
N ILE A 298 -16.22 6.09 19.88
CA ILE A 298 -16.10 5.74 18.46
C ILE A 298 -16.34 6.98 17.59
N LEU A 299 -17.37 7.77 17.91
CA LEU A 299 -17.69 9.00 17.19
C LEU A 299 -16.59 10.06 17.36
N ALA A 300 -16.13 10.29 18.59
CA ALA A 300 -15.04 11.23 18.86
C ALA A 300 -13.77 10.82 18.11
N ARG A 301 -13.39 9.54 18.17
CA ARG A 301 -12.22 9.05 17.43
C ARG A 301 -12.41 9.21 15.93
N PHE A 302 -13.60 8.99 15.39
CA PHE A 302 -13.86 9.22 13.97
C PHE A 302 -13.71 10.69 13.56
N LEU A 303 -14.17 11.61 14.42
CA LEU A 303 -14.11 13.05 14.15
C LEU A 303 -12.68 13.60 14.19
N TYR A 304 -11.86 13.10 15.13
CA TYR A 304 -10.51 13.60 15.35
C TYR A 304 -9.43 12.78 14.62
N HIS A 305 -9.60 11.45 14.50
CA HIS A 305 -8.59 10.51 14.00
C HIS A 305 -9.23 9.45 13.07
N PRO A 306 -9.51 9.80 11.80
CA PRO A 306 -10.06 8.84 10.85
C PRO A 306 -9.10 7.67 10.65
N PHE A 307 -9.62 6.45 10.78
CA PHE A 307 -8.84 5.25 10.52
C PHE A 307 -8.38 5.23 9.05
N ARG A 308 -7.16 4.75 8.79
CA ARG A 308 -6.65 4.57 7.42
C ARG A 308 -6.74 3.14 6.93
N ARG A 309 -6.86 2.18 7.86
CA ARG A 309 -6.98 0.75 7.57
C ARG A 309 -8.35 0.23 7.99
N LEU A 310 -9.12 -0.25 7.01
CA LEU A 310 -10.45 -0.83 7.23
C LEU A 310 -10.42 -2.00 8.21
N ARG A 311 -9.40 -2.87 8.15
CA ARG A 311 -9.31 -4.06 9.02
C ARG A 311 -9.13 -3.69 10.50
N GLU A 312 -8.25 -2.75 10.78
CA GLU A 312 -8.00 -2.29 12.15
C GLU A 312 -9.20 -1.48 12.67
N MET A 313 -9.81 -0.69 11.80
CA MET A 313 -11.04 0.05 12.10
C MET A 313 -12.18 -0.89 12.49
N THR A 314 -12.46 -1.94 11.70
CA THR A 314 -13.58 -2.84 11.98
C THR A 314 -13.34 -3.65 13.25
N GLN A 315 -12.11 -4.13 13.46
CA GLN A 315 -11.74 -4.81 14.71
C GLN A 315 -11.91 -3.90 15.92
N TRP A 316 -11.44 -2.65 15.82
CA TRP A 316 -11.56 -1.67 16.91
C TRP A 316 -13.02 -1.27 17.16
N MET A 317 -13.79 -0.99 16.11
CA MET A 317 -15.21 -0.64 16.20
C MET A 317 -16.05 -1.77 16.78
N LEU A 318 -15.72 -3.03 16.50
CA LEU A 318 -16.43 -4.18 17.05
C LEU A 318 -16.06 -4.43 18.52
N LEU A 319 -14.78 -4.29 18.86
CA LEU A 319 -14.28 -4.58 20.20
C LEU A 319 -14.67 -3.48 21.20
N ARG A 320 -14.73 -2.22 20.77
CA ARG A 320 -14.93 -1.07 21.64
C ARG A 320 -16.28 -1.09 22.40
N PRO A 321 -17.44 -1.39 21.79
CA PRO A 321 -18.70 -1.51 22.52
C PRO A 321 -18.67 -2.62 23.59
N ILE A 322 -18.07 -3.76 23.26
CA ILE A 322 -17.91 -4.88 24.20
C ILE A 322 -17.07 -4.45 25.39
N GLN A 323 -15.92 -3.81 25.11
CA GLN A 323 -15.02 -3.30 26.13
C GLN A 323 -15.69 -2.25 27.03
N GLY A 324 -16.43 -1.31 26.44
CA GLY A 324 -17.16 -0.27 27.18
C GLY A 324 -18.22 -0.86 28.12
N VAL A 325 -18.98 -1.85 27.66
CA VAL A 325 -19.97 -2.56 28.49
C VAL A 325 -19.30 -3.34 29.62
N VAL A 326 -18.22 -4.06 29.34
CA VAL A 326 -17.48 -4.85 30.35
C VAL A 326 -16.91 -3.93 31.43
N PHE A 327 -16.29 -2.82 31.04
CA PHE A 327 -15.73 -1.87 32.00
C PHE A 327 -16.79 -1.09 32.75
N GLY A 328 -17.88 -0.72 32.08
CA GLY A 328 -19.06 -0.14 32.72
C GLY A 328 -19.63 -1.04 33.81
N GLY A 329 -19.87 -2.31 33.48
CA GLY A 329 -20.32 -3.32 34.42
C GLY A 329 -19.37 -3.53 35.59
N ALA A 330 -18.06 -3.65 35.32
CA ALA A 330 -17.05 -3.76 36.36
C ALA A 330 -17.05 -2.55 37.29
N SER A 331 -17.13 -1.33 36.74
CA SER A 331 -17.19 -0.10 37.54
C SER A 331 -18.44 -0.04 38.42
N TYR A 332 -19.57 -0.55 37.94
CA TYR A 332 -20.79 -0.67 38.73
C TYR A 332 -20.60 -1.61 39.92
N PHE A 333 -20.05 -2.81 39.73
CA PHE A 333 -19.81 -3.74 40.83
C PHE A 333 -18.83 -3.17 41.87
N VAL A 334 -17.82 -2.42 41.43
CA VAL A 334 -16.88 -1.74 42.34
C VAL A 334 -17.60 -0.68 43.17
N LEU A 335 -18.43 0.15 42.53
CA LEU A 335 -19.21 1.15 43.25
C LEU A 335 -20.22 0.52 44.20
N ASP A 336 -20.91 -0.54 43.78
CA ASP A 336 -21.88 -1.26 44.62
C ASP A 336 -21.20 -1.90 45.85
N ALA A 337 -20.03 -2.52 45.66
CA ALA A 337 -19.23 -3.06 46.75
C ALA A 337 -18.71 -1.97 47.70
N LEU A 338 -18.24 -0.83 47.16
CA LEU A 338 -17.76 0.30 47.94
C LEU A 338 -18.90 0.96 48.73
N LEU A 339 -20.06 1.15 48.10
CA LEU A 339 -21.26 1.68 48.74
C LEU A 339 -21.74 0.74 49.84
N SER A 340 -21.72 -0.58 49.62
CA SER A 340 -22.06 -1.60 50.62
C SER A 340 -21.12 -1.58 51.83
N LEU A 341 -19.84 -1.28 51.63
CA LEU A 341 -18.86 -1.10 52.72
C LEU A 341 -19.08 0.21 53.50
N LEU A 342 -19.58 1.26 52.85
CA LEU A 342 -19.81 2.59 53.43
C LEU A 342 -21.20 2.76 54.05
N THR A 343 -22.17 1.92 53.70
CA THR A 343 -23.56 2.00 54.19
C THR A 343 -23.85 1.58 55.64
N PRO A 344 -22.96 0.98 56.47
CA PRO A 344 -23.33 0.74 57.87
C PRO A 344 -23.50 2.02 58.72
N PHE A 345 -23.29 3.23 58.17
CA PHE A 345 -23.22 4.48 58.95
C PHE A 345 -24.35 5.50 58.75
N GLN A 346 -25.26 5.39 57.78
CA GLN A 346 -26.30 6.42 57.58
C GLN A 346 -27.62 5.84 57.04
N SER A 347 -28.64 5.81 57.89
CA SER A 347 -29.94 5.18 57.62
C SER A 347 -31.03 6.13 57.07
N GLN A 348 -30.73 7.38 56.68
CA GLN A 348 -31.79 8.38 56.44
C GLN A 348 -31.62 9.37 55.27
N THR A 349 -30.65 9.21 54.36
CA THR A 349 -30.62 10.03 53.12
C THR A 349 -30.90 9.16 51.90
N PRO A 350 -31.98 9.42 51.14
CA PRO A 350 -32.29 8.66 49.94
C PRO A 350 -31.19 8.90 48.87
N LEU A 351 -30.61 7.80 48.42
CA LEU A 351 -29.52 7.66 47.44
C LEU A 351 -29.92 8.09 46.00
N SER A 352 -30.76 9.12 45.80
CA SER A 352 -31.16 9.51 44.43
C SER A 352 -30.02 10.18 43.64
N MET A 353 -29.08 10.85 44.32
CA MET A 353 -27.89 11.44 43.68
C MET A 353 -26.83 10.40 43.28
N THR A 354 -26.81 9.22 43.94
CA THR A 354 -25.85 8.16 43.61
C THR A 354 -26.21 7.47 42.29
N ASP A 355 -27.50 7.36 41.96
CA ASP A 355 -27.93 6.75 40.70
C ASP A 355 -27.44 7.56 39.50
N GLU A 356 -27.64 8.87 39.49
CA GLU A 356 -27.12 9.76 38.43
C GLU A 356 -25.58 9.70 38.34
N ALA A 357 -24.88 9.67 39.48
CA ALA A 357 -23.43 9.56 39.53
C ALA A 357 -22.91 8.21 38.99
N ILE A 358 -23.59 7.11 39.30
CA ILE A 358 -23.30 5.77 38.77
C ILE A 358 -23.48 5.76 37.25
N LEU A 359 -24.58 6.35 36.74
CA LEU A 359 -24.82 6.43 35.30
C LEU A 359 -23.78 7.29 34.59
N LEU A 360 -23.45 8.46 35.13
CA LEU A 360 -22.44 9.35 34.56
C LEU A 360 -21.04 8.71 34.59
N LEU A 361 -20.70 8.00 35.67
CA LEU A 361 -19.45 7.25 35.74
C LEU A 361 -19.43 6.10 34.74
N SER A 362 -20.53 5.34 34.62
CA SER A 362 -20.63 4.24 33.66
C SER A 362 -20.49 4.71 32.20
N PHE A 363 -20.99 5.92 31.90
CA PHE A 363 -20.78 6.59 30.63
C PHE A 363 -19.32 7.01 30.45
N ALA A 364 -18.73 7.68 31.44
CA ALA A 364 -17.35 8.17 31.37
C ALA A 364 -16.32 7.04 31.21
N VAL A 365 -16.54 5.92 31.91
CA VAL A 365 -15.72 4.70 31.81
C VAL A 365 -15.91 4.04 30.44
N GLY A 366 -17.14 3.98 29.91
CA GLY A 366 -17.39 3.50 28.55
C GLY A 366 -16.76 4.40 27.47
N PHE A 367 -16.68 5.70 27.72
CA PHE A 367 -16.11 6.69 26.80
C PHE A 367 -14.57 6.66 26.77
N SER A 368 -13.92 6.66 27.94
CA SER A 368 -12.48 6.86 28.04
C SER A 368 -11.72 5.60 28.42
N ASP A 369 -10.87 5.11 27.50
CA ASP A 369 -9.93 4.02 27.80
C ASP A 369 -9.00 4.37 28.95
N ARG A 370 -8.57 5.63 29.02
CA ARG A 370 -7.68 6.09 30.09
C ARG A 370 -8.38 5.98 31.44
N LEU A 371 -9.66 6.37 31.53
CA LEU A 371 -10.43 6.21 32.77
C LEU A 371 -10.66 4.74 33.11
N ALA A 372 -11.01 3.91 32.12
CA ALA A 372 -11.16 2.48 32.33
C ALA A 372 -9.87 1.84 32.85
N MET A 373 -8.71 2.19 32.27
CA MET A 373 -7.39 1.73 32.74
C MET A 373 -7.05 2.24 34.14
N ILE A 374 -7.38 3.49 34.48
CA ILE A 374 -7.16 4.04 35.83
C ILE A 374 -7.99 3.27 36.86
N VAL A 375 -9.27 3.01 36.57
CA VAL A 375 -10.16 2.23 37.45
C VAL A 375 -9.63 0.79 37.62
N PHE A 376 -9.21 0.15 36.52
CA PHE A 376 -8.63 -1.19 36.59
C PHE A 376 -7.30 -1.25 37.34
N ARG A 377 -6.42 -0.27 37.11
CA ARG A 377 -5.15 -0.18 37.82
C ARG A 377 -5.37 0.03 39.31
N TRP A 378 -6.34 0.87 39.68
CA TRP A 378 -6.74 1.04 41.07
C TRP A 378 -7.23 -0.27 41.70
N MET A 379 -8.05 -1.05 40.97
CA MET A 379 -8.45 -2.40 41.41
C MET A 379 -7.28 -3.36 41.55
N SER A 380 -6.34 -3.37 40.61
CA SER A 380 -5.18 -4.28 40.66
C SER A 380 -4.21 -3.96 41.80
N GLN A 381 -4.18 -2.71 42.27
CA GLN A 381 -3.30 -2.27 43.34
C GLN A 381 -3.82 -2.60 44.75
N THR A 382 -5.07 -3.05 44.89
CA THR A 382 -5.64 -3.44 46.19
C THR A 382 -5.38 -4.90 46.55
N GLU A 383 -4.67 -5.68 45.72
CA GLU A 383 -4.09 -6.94 46.18
C GLU A 383 -2.95 -6.64 47.18
N PRO A 384 -3.12 -6.93 48.48
CA PRO A 384 -2.01 -6.79 49.40
C PRO A 384 -0.92 -7.77 48.98
N HIS A 385 0.32 -7.29 48.86
CA HIS A 385 1.49 -8.15 48.89
C HIS A 385 1.48 -8.92 50.22
N THR A 386 0.83 -10.07 50.23
CA THR A 386 0.93 -11.09 51.27
C THR A 386 2.33 -11.67 51.19
N ARG A 387 3.25 -11.07 51.95
CA ARG A 387 4.50 -11.71 52.37
C ARG A 387 4.30 -12.43 53.70
#